data_AF-A0A6G3DGX0-F1
#
_entry.id   AF-A0A6G3DGX0-F1
#
_cell.length_a   1.000
_cell.length_b   1.000
_cell.length_c   1.000
_cell.angle_alpha   90.00
_cell.angle_beta   90.00
_cell.angle_gamma   90.00
#
_symmetry.space_group_name_H-M   'P 1'
#
loop_
_entity.id
_entity.type
_entity.pdbx_description
1 polymer ?
#
loop_
_entity_poly.entity_id
_entity_poly.type
_entity_poly.pdbx_seq_one_letter_code
_entity_poly.pdbx_strand_id
1 'polypeptide(L)'
;MADDYLVRIGRLIRDARQHRGWTQSQLAEALNTSQSAVNRIERGNQNISLEMIARIGEALDSEIVSLGYAGPMHLRVVGGRRLSGAIDVKTSKNACVALLCASLLNKGRTVLRRVARIEEVYRLLEVLNSIGVRTRWINDGTDLEIVPPAELDMEAIDAEAAVRTRSIIMFLGPLLHRMERFRLPYAGGCDLGTRTIEPHMIALRRFGLDVAATEGHYHAVVDRTVRPDRPIVLTERGDTVTENALLAAARHDGVTVIRNASSNYMVQDLCFFLEALGVRVEGIGTTTLTVHGMPVI
;
A
#
# COMPACT_ATOMS: atom_id res chain seq x y z
N MET A 1 25.32 -20.78 27.74
CA MET A 1 24.44 -19.88 26.94
C MET A 1 24.93 -19.69 25.50
N ALA A 2 26.21 -19.91 25.17
CA ALA A 2 26.70 -19.83 23.78
C ALA A 2 26.40 -21.08 22.92
N ASP A 3 26.37 -22.30 23.46
CA ASP A 3 26.12 -23.50 22.64
C ASP A 3 24.68 -23.61 22.09
N ASP A 4 23.72 -22.94 22.73
CA ASP A 4 22.29 -23.10 22.43
C ASP A 4 21.86 -22.38 21.14
N TYR A 5 22.63 -21.40 20.63
CA TYR A 5 22.28 -20.72 19.37
C TYR A 5 22.75 -21.50 18.14
N LEU A 6 23.93 -22.13 18.21
CA LEU A 6 24.49 -22.91 17.08
C LEU A 6 23.64 -24.14 16.77
N VAL A 7 23.14 -24.82 17.80
CA VAL A 7 22.23 -25.97 17.64
C VAL A 7 20.91 -25.54 16.98
N ARG A 8 20.40 -24.36 17.32
CA ARG A 8 19.18 -23.79 16.70
C ARG A 8 19.39 -23.43 15.23
N ILE A 9 20.50 -22.76 14.91
CA ILE A 9 20.86 -22.44 13.51
C ILE A 9 21.06 -23.72 12.70
N GLY A 10 21.77 -24.71 13.26
CA GLY A 10 21.99 -26.00 12.60
C GLY A 10 20.70 -26.75 12.29
N ARG A 11 19.71 -26.69 13.20
CA ARG A 11 18.38 -27.28 12.95
C ARG A 11 17.65 -26.56 11.82
N LEU A 12 17.62 -25.23 11.81
CA LEU A 12 16.98 -24.45 10.74
C LEU A 12 17.57 -24.77 9.36
N ILE A 13 18.91 -24.84 9.26
CA ILE A 13 19.61 -25.19 8.01
C ILE A 13 19.24 -26.61 7.55
N ARG A 14 19.16 -27.56 8.49
CA ARG A 14 18.75 -28.94 8.19
C ARG A 14 17.32 -29.00 7.66
N ASP A 15 16.40 -28.32 8.32
CA ASP A 15 14.98 -28.34 7.99
C ASP A 15 14.75 -27.68 6.61
N ALA A 16 15.37 -26.53 6.34
CA ALA A 16 15.33 -25.86 5.05
C ALA A 16 15.91 -26.74 3.92
N ARG A 17 17.04 -27.41 4.17
CA ARG A 17 17.63 -28.35 3.21
C ARG A 17 16.71 -29.52 2.91
N GLN A 18 16.09 -30.10 3.93
CA GLN A 18 15.16 -31.22 3.77
C GLN A 18 13.89 -30.81 3.03
N HIS A 19 13.37 -29.61 3.30
CA HIS A 19 12.21 -29.06 2.60
C HIS A 19 12.48 -28.91 1.09
N ARG A 20 13.70 -28.51 0.70
CA ARG A 20 14.14 -28.45 -0.69
C ARG A 20 14.46 -29.84 -1.30
N GLY A 21 14.35 -30.91 -0.52
CA GLY A 21 14.64 -32.28 -0.95
C GLY A 21 16.13 -32.57 -1.17
N TRP A 22 17.02 -31.73 -0.63
CA TRP A 22 18.47 -31.84 -0.88
C TRP A 22 19.16 -32.74 0.14
N THR A 23 20.17 -33.49 -0.30
CA THR A 23 21.11 -34.21 0.57
C THR A 23 22.17 -33.26 1.13
N GLN A 24 22.84 -33.64 2.22
CA GLN A 24 23.96 -32.84 2.76
C GLN A 24 25.09 -32.66 1.73
N SER A 25 25.30 -33.63 0.84
CA SER A 25 26.30 -33.54 -0.24
C SER A 25 25.92 -32.48 -1.28
N GLN A 26 24.65 -32.39 -1.67
CA GLN A 26 24.18 -31.37 -2.62
C GLN A 26 24.27 -29.96 -2.05
N LEU A 27 23.95 -29.79 -0.75
CA LEU A 27 24.18 -28.50 -0.09
C LEU A 27 25.68 -28.17 0.01
N ALA A 28 26.53 -29.18 0.27
CA ALA A 28 27.97 -28.98 0.33
C ALA A 28 28.55 -28.54 -1.01
N GLU A 29 28.09 -29.14 -2.11
CA GLU A 29 28.46 -28.76 -3.48
C GLU A 29 28.05 -27.32 -3.80
N ALA A 30 26.80 -26.93 -3.50
CA ALA A 30 26.31 -25.57 -3.71
C ALA A 30 27.09 -24.51 -2.92
N LEU A 31 27.62 -24.87 -1.75
CA LEU A 31 28.41 -23.99 -0.89
C LEU A 31 29.91 -24.06 -1.16
N ASN A 32 30.36 -24.88 -2.10
CA ASN A 32 31.77 -25.18 -2.34
C ASN A 32 32.49 -25.57 -1.03
N THR A 33 31.89 -26.49 -0.27
CA THR A 33 32.40 -26.99 1.02
C THR A 33 32.28 -28.52 1.10
N SER A 34 32.67 -29.11 2.24
CA SER A 34 32.58 -30.57 2.44
C SER A 34 31.26 -30.99 3.07
N GLN A 35 30.77 -32.19 2.74
CA GLN A 35 29.59 -32.78 3.39
C GLN A 35 29.78 -32.92 4.90
N SER A 36 31.00 -33.21 5.35
CA SER A 36 31.34 -33.23 6.77
C SER A 36 31.22 -31.85 7.44
N ALA A 37 31.53 -30.75 6.73
CA ALA A 37 31.32 -29.39 7.24
C ALA A 37 29.82 -29.09 7.37
N VAL A 38 29.01 -29.44 6.37
CA VAL A 38 27.54 -29.30 6.45
C VAL A 38 26.97 -30.10 7.62
N ASN A 39 27.43 -31.33 7.84
CA ASN A 39 27.00 -32.14 8.97
C ASN A 39 27.36 -31.52 10.33
N ARG A 40 28.55 -30.93 10.48
CA ARG A 40 28.94 -30.22 11.71
C ARG A 40 28.11 -28.96 11.92
N ILE A 41 27.84 -28.20 10.86
CA ILE A 41 26.96 -27.03 10.85
C ILE A 41 25.56 -27.42 11.34
N GLU A 42 24.95 -28.46 10.75
CA GLU A 42 23.60 -28.89 11.13
C GLU A 42 23.51 -29.45 12.57
N ARG A 43 24.62 -29.95 13.12
CA ARG A 43 24.69 -30.41 14.51
C ARG A 43 24.98 -29.29 15.50
N GLY A 44 25.25 -28.07 15.04
CA GLY A 44 25.64 -26.95 15.89
C GLY A 44 27.07 -27.06 16.44
N ASN A 45 27.91 -27.94 15.86
CA ASN A 45 29.26 -28.21 16.32
C ASN A 45 30.33 -27.37 15.61
N GLN A 46 29.93 -26.33 14.89
CA GLN A 46 30.82 -25.47 14.12
C GLN A 46 30.31 -24.03 14.14
N ASN A 47 31.20 -23.08 14.45
CA ASN A 47 30.92 -21.65 14.29
C ASN A 47 30.81 -21.31 12.80
N ILE A 48 29.85 -20.46 12.46
CA ILE A 48 29.52 -20.09 11.08
C ILE A 48 29.59 -18.57 10.98
N SER A 49 30.27 -18.05 9.95
CA SER A 49 30.26 -16.61 9.68
C SER A 49 28.90 -16.17 9.12
N LEU A 50 28.55 -14.90 9.30
CA LEU A 50 27.31 -14.34 8.72
C LEU A 50 27.27 -14.48 7.20
N GLU A 51 28.41 -14.33 6.52
CA GLU A 51 28.55 -14.55 5.08
C GLU A 51 28.20 -15.99 4.68
N MET A 52 28.69 -16.97 5.44
CA MET A 52 28.37 -18.38 5.17
C MET A 52 26.89 -18.67 5.45
N ILE A 53 26.27 -18.04 6.44
CA ILE A 53 24.83 -18.19 6.68
C ILE A 53 24.00 -17.57 5.54
N ALA A 54 24.39 -16.39 5.02
CA ALA A 54 23.73 -15.76 3.88
C ALA A 54 23.81 -16.64 2.62
N ARG A 55 24.99 -17.21 2.32
CA ARG A 55 25.18 -18.15 1.22
C ARG A 55 24.34 -19.42 1.35
N ILE A 56 24.15 -19.93 2.58
CA ILE A 56 23.26 -21.06 2.85
C ILE A 56 21.79 -20.65 2.62
N GLY A 57 21.40 -19.45 3.03
CA GLY A 57 20.06 -18.91 2.78
C GLY A 57 19.75 -18.80 1.29
N GLU A 58 20.65 -18.24 0.50
CA GLU A 58 20.54 -18.16 -0.96
C GLU A 58 20.49 -19.56 -1.60
N ALA A 59 21.40 -20.46 -1.21
CA ALA A 59 21.48 -21.81 -1.76
C ALA A 59 20.22 -22.64 -1.45
N LEU A 60 19.56 -22.38 -0.32
CA LEU A 60 18.35 -23.07 0.10
C LEU A 60 17.07 -22.32 -0.24
N ASP A 61 17.14 -21.12 -0.82
CA ASP A 61 15.98 -20.24 -1.07
C ASP A 61 15.14 -20.07 0.20
N SER A 62 15.86 -19.79 1.29
CA SER A 62 15.31 -19.75 2.64
C SER A 62 15.89 -18.56 3.40
N GLU A 63 15.03 -17.77 4.02
CA GLU A 63 15.44 -16.68 4.92
C GLU A 63 15.95 -17.23 6.26
N ILE A 64 17.14 -17.82 6.26
CA ILE A 64 17.77 -18.41 7.46
C ILE A 64 18.22 -17.33 8.45
N VAL A 65 18.58 -16.15 7.93
CA VAL A 65 18.80 -14.92 8.71
C VAL A 65 17.84 -13.87 8.21
N SER A 66 16.69 -13.79 8.87
CA SER A 66 15.92 -12.57 8.92
C SER A 66 16.42 -11.76 10.12
N LEU A 67 16.87 -10.51 9.89
CA LEU A 67 16.96 -9.52 10.95
C LEU A 67 15.52 -9.06 11.30
N GLY A 68 14.76 -10.01 11.85
CA GLY A 68 13.33 -9.92 12.09
C GLY A 68 12.84 -11.25 12.66
N TYR A 69 12.20 -11.22 13.82
CA TYR A 69 11.72 -12.44 14.48
C TYR A 69 10.67 -13.13 13.59
N ALA A 70 10.93 -14.37 13.18
CA ALA A 70 9.99 -15.25 12.44
C ALA A 70 8.90 -15.86 13.35
N GLY A 71 8.36 -15.06 14.27
CA GLY A 71 7.32 -15.46 15.21
C GLY A 71 6.61 -14.24 15.81
N PRO A 72 5.46 -14.43 16.47
CA PRO A 72 4.73 -13.33 17.09
C PRO A 72 5.64 -12.58 18.07
N MET A 73 5.89 -11.30 17.78
CA MET A 73 6.63 -10.43 18.67
C MET A 73 5.71 -9.97 19.80
N HIS A 74 6.05 -10.32 21.03
CA HIS A 74 5.36 -9.84 22.21
C HIS A 74 6.15 -8.70 22.86
N LEU A 75 5.49 -7.55 23.04
CA LEU A 75 6.05 -6.46 23.84
C LEU A 75 5.66 -6.68 25.31
N ARG A 76 6.65 -6.85 26.19
CA ARG A 76 6.43 -6.89 27.64
C ARG A 76 6.70 -5.52 28.24
N VAL A 77 5.65 -4.86 28.73
CA VAL A 77 5.75 -3.57 29.42
C VAL A 77 5.80 -3.81 30.93
N VAL A 78 6.77 -3.20 31.62
CA VAL A 78 6.83 -3.17 33.09
C VAL A 78 6.29 -1.83 33.56
N GLY A 79 5.19 -1.85 34.31
CA GLY A 79 4.52 -0.66 34.83
C GLY A 79 5.29 0.07 35.92
N GLY A 80 4.70 1.15 36.45
CA GLY A 80 5.25 1.95 37.56
C GLY A 80 6.22 3.07 37.15
N ARG A 81 6.45 3.26 35.84
CA ARG A 81 7.28 4.35 35.30
C ARG A 81 6.39 5.50 34.81
N ARG A 82 6.56 6.71 35.36
CA ARG A 82 5.97 7.93 34.79
C ARG A 82 6.78 8.32 33.54
N LEU A 83 6.09 8.57 32.43
CA LEU A 83 6.74 9.06 31.20
C LEU A 83 7.07 10.55 31.33
N SER A 84 8.26 10.96 30.93
CA SER A 84 8.68 12.37 30.82
C SER A 84 9.68 12.54 29.66
N GLY A 85 9.56 13.62 28.90
CA GLY A 85 10.40 13.90 27.73
C GLY A 85 9.60 14.45 26.55
N ALA A 86 10.21 14.44 25.37
CA ALA A 86 9.58 14.83 24.10
C ALA A 86 9.89 13.77 23.04
N ILE A 87 9.01 13.66 22.03
CA ILE A 87 9.21 12.79 20.86
C ILE A 87 8.85 13.57 19.60
N ASP A 88 9.55 13.26 18.51
CA ASP A 88 9.16 13.74 17.19
C ASP A 88 8.00 12.92 16.64
N VAL A 89 6.97 13.61 16.15
CA VAL A 89 5.83 12.96 15.49
C VAL A 89 6.17 12.64 14.04
N LYS A 90 5.82 11.42 13.62
CA LYS A 90 5.95 11.01 12.21
C LYS A 90 4.83 11.62 11.38
N THR A 91 5.06 11.71 10.08
CA THR A 91 4.07 12.14 9.11
C THR A 91 2.89 11.17 9.02
N SER A 92 1.74 11.70 8.62
CA SER A 92 0.47 10.99 8.58
C SER A 92 0.49 9.87 7.53
N LYS A 93 0.29 8.62 7.98
CA LYS A 93 0.06 7.48 7.08
C LYS A 93 -1.17 7.71 6.19
N ASN A 94 -2.30 8.06 6.79
CA ASN A 94 -3.59 8.05 6.10
C ASN A 94 -3.64 9.14 5.02
N ALA A 95 -3.08 10.33 5.32
CA ALA A 95 -2.93 11.37 4.32
C ALA A 95 -1.99 10.90 3.20
N CYS A 96 -0.84 10.31 3.53
CA CYS A 96 0.07 9.77 2.52
C CYS A 96 -0.63 8.79 1.58
N VAL A 97 -1.44 7.86 2.09
CA VAL A 97 -2.21 6.92 1.29
C VAL A 97 -3.16 7.65 0.34
N ALA A 98 -3.93 8.62 0.82
CA ALA A 98 -4.83 9.41 -0.01
C ALA A 98 -4.07 10.18 -1.11
N LEU A 99 -2.92 10.78 -0.78
CA LEU A 99 -2.09 11.54 -1.72
C LEU A 99 -1.42 10.65 -2.78
N LEU A 100 -1.03 9.42 -2.43
CA LEU A 100 -0.53 8.43 -3.39
C LEU A 100 -1.59 8.12 -4.44
N CYS A 101 -2.84 7.89 -4.01
CA CYS A 101 -3.96 7.68 -4.93
C CYS A 101 -4.25 8.94 -5.76
N ALA A 102 -4.22 10.12 -5.13
CA ALA A 102 -4.44 11.41 -5.78
C ALA A 102 -3.40 11.75 -6.85
N SER A 103 -2.18 11.24 -6.71
CA SER A 103 -1.10 11.44 -7.70
C SER A 103 -1.46 10.94 -9.11
N LEU A 104 -2.42 10.01 -9.23
CA LEU A 104 -2.93 9.52 -10.51
C LEU A 104 -3.79 10.55 -11.26
N LEU A 105 -4.28 11.61 -10.60
CA LEU A 105 -5.01 12.71 -11.24
C LEU A 105 -4.08 13.62 -12.05
N ASN A 106 -2.87 13.86 -11.53
CA ASN A 106 -1.87 14.73 -12.12
C ASN A 106 -1.12 13.98 -13.22
N LYS A 107 -1.11 14.50 -14.45
CA LYS A 107 -0.31 13.91 -15.55
C LYS A 107 1.17 14.27 -15.47
N GLY A 108 1.51 15.30 -14.69
CA GLY A 108 2.86 15.76 -14.48
C GLY A 108 3.59 15.04 -13.34
N ARG A 109 4.68 15.65 -12.89
CA ARG A 109 5.46 15.17 -11.76
C ARG A 109 4.84 15.63 -10.45
N THR A 110 4.65 14.69 -9.52
CA THR A 110 4.27 14.96 -8.13
C THR A 110 5.45 14.67 -7.20
N VAL A 111 5.71 15.54 -6.21
CA VAL A 111 6.71 15.29 -5.15
C VAL A 111 6.04 15.41 -3.80
N LEU A 112 5.94 14.30 -3.08
CA LEU A 112 5.43 14.25 -1.71
C LEU A 112 6.61 14.35 -0.75
N ARG A 113 6.57 15.32 0.17
CA ARG A 113 7.67 15.58 1.12
C ARG A 113 7.47 14.82 2.43
N ARG A 114 8.56 14.35 3.03
CA ARG A 114 8.59 13.66 4.33
C ARG A 114 7.64 12.46 4.39
N VAL A 115 7.68 11.60 3.38
CA VAL A 115 6.80 10.43 3.29
C VAL A 115 7.23 9.34 4.26
N ALA A 116 6.27 8.79 5.02
CA ALA A 116 6.53 7.68 5.93
C ALA A 116 6.84 6.38 5.16
N ARG A 117 7.94 5.72 5.52
CA ARG A 117 8.39 4.45 4.93
C ARG A 117 7.79 3.28 5.70
N ILE A 118 6.52 3.03 5.45
CA ILE A 118 5.74 1.98 6.11
C ILE A 118 5.13 1.05 5.08
N GLU A 119 4.82 -0.16 5.51
CA GLU A 119 4.35 -1.26 4.67
C GLU A 119 3.17 -0.87 3.75
N GLU A 120 2.19 -0.12 4.27
CA GLU A 120 1.04 0.32 3.48
C GLU A 120 1.44 1.23 2.30
N VAL A 121 2.47 2.07 2.49
CA VAL A 121 3.00 2.93 1.42
C VAL A 121 3.70 2.07 0.39
N TYR A 122 4.58 1.14 0.80
CA TYR A 122 5.28 0.27 -0.13
C TYR A 122 4.34 -0.57 -0.99
N ARG A 123 3.26 -1.11 -0.41
CA ARG A 123 2.23 -1.84 -1.16
C ARG A 123 1.57 -0.99 -2.25
N LEU A 124 1.25 0.27 -1.95
CA LEU A 124 0.72 1.17 -2.97
C LEU A 124 1.77 1.52 -4.03
N LEU A 125 3.05 1.64 -3.67
CA LEU A 125 4.13 1.85 -4.63
C LEU A 125 4.31 0.63 -5.54
N GLU A 126 4.23 -0.59 -5.01
CA GLU A 126 4.27 -1.84 -5.80
C GLU A 126 3.15 -1.83 -6.86
N VAL A 127 1.91 -1.54 -6.44
CA VAL A 127 0.77 -1.45 -7.36
C VAL A 127 0.97 -0.31 -8.38
N LEU A 128 1.34 0.90 -7.94
CA LEU A 128 1.57 2.03 -8.84
C LEU A 128 2.67 1.73 -9.87
N ASN A 129 3.79 1.15 -9.43
CA ASN A 129 4.90 0.77 -10.31
C ASN A 129 4.48 -0.32 -11.30
N SER A 130 3.68 -1.30 -10.86
CA SER A 130 3.20 -2.39 -11.73
C SER A 130 2.34 -1.89 -12.90
N ILE A 131 1.58 -0.80 -12.70
CA ILE A 131 0.77 -0.17 -13.77
C ILE A 131 1.54 0.93 -14.54
N GLY A 132 2.85 1.02 -14.35
CA GLY A 132 3.75 1.90 -15.10
C GLY A 132 4.03 3.28 -14.48
N VAL A 133 3.49 3.60 -13.29
CA VAL A 133 3.81 4.84 -12.57
C VAL A 133 5.22 4.74 -12.01
N ARG A 134 6.10 5.67 -12.39
CA ARG A 134 7.48 5.66 -11.88
C ARG A 134 7.54 6.36 -10.53
N THR A 135 8.01 5.63 -9.51
CA THR A 135 8.23 6.17 -8.17
C THR A 135 9.72 6.16 -7.83
N ARG A 136 10.21 7.23 -7.20
CA ARG A 136 11.61 7.35 -6.79
C ARG A 136 11.73 8.10 -5.47
N TRP A 137 12.43 7.48 -4.52
CA TRP A 137 12.84 8.14 -3.29
C TRP A 137 13.99 9.11 -3.57
N ILE A 138 13.85 10.36 -3.13
CA ILE A 138 14.83 11.44 -3.30
C ILE A 138 15.14 12.09 -1.94
N ASN A 139 16.10 13.01 -1.90
CA ASN A 139 16.50 13.73 -0.68
C ASN A 139 16.82 12.76 0.48
N ASP A 140 17.80 11.88 0.27
CA ASP A 140 18.20 10.84 1.23
C ASP A 140 17.04 9.89 1.65
N GLY A 141 16.03 9.79 0.80
CA GLY A 141 14.87 8.94 0.99
C GLY A 141 13.80 9.50 1.93
N THR A 142 13.78 10.82 2.18
CA THR A 142 12.70 11.47 2.92
C THR A 142 11.51 11.81 2.04
N ASP A 143 11.75 12.08 0.76
CA ASP A 143 10.74 12.57 -0.18
C ASP A 143 10.52 11.54 -1.29
N LEU A 144 9.31 11.54 -1.85
CA LEU A 144 8.89 10.61 -2.88
C LEU A 144 8.49 11.38 -4.14
N GLU A 145 9.19 11.14 -5.23
CA GLU A 145 8.86 11.60 -6.57
C GLU A 145 7.98 10.55 -7.27
N ILE A 146 6.89 11.00 -7.89
CA ILE A 146 5.91 10.16 -8.58
C ILE A 146 5.65 10.75 -9.97
N VAL A 147 5.81 9.94 -11.00
CA VAL A 147 5.62 10.33 -12.41
C VAL A 147 4.74 9.29 -13.11
N PRO A 148 3.45 9.58 -13.32
CA PRO A 148 2.57 8.71 -14.07
C PRO A 148 2.98 8.61 -15.55
N PRO A 149 2.74 7.47 -16.22
CA PRO A 149 2.90 7.34 -17.65
C PRO A 149 1.73 8.02 -18.39
N ALA A 150 1.89 8.23 -19.70
CA ALA A 150 0.80 8.70 -20.56
C ALA A 150 -0.39 7.74 -20.52
N GLU A 151 -0.12 6.44 -20.57
CA GLU A 151 -1.09 5.35 -20.50
C GLU A 151 -0.69 4.37 -19.40
N LEU A 152 -1.66 3.92 -18.60
CA LEU A 152 -1.46 2.95 -17.53
C LEU A 152 -1.64 1.54 -18.08
N ASP A 153 -0.79 0.61 -17.66
CA ASP A 153 -0.93 -0.81 -17.97
C ASP A 153 -1.69 -1.51 -16.84
N MET A 154 -3.02 -1.54 -16.95
CA MET A 154 -3.87 -2.18 -15.94
C MET A 154 -3.79 -3.71 -15.96
N GLU A 155 -3.28 -4.31 -17.04
CA GLU A 155 -3.11 -5.76 -17.14
C GLU A 155 -1.87 -6.24 -16.39
N ALA A 156 -0.87 -5.37 -16.23
CA ALA A 156 0.33 -5.62 -15.44
C ALA A 156 0.16 -5.39 -13.92
N ILE A 157 -1.06 -5.09 -13.45
CA ILE A 157 -1.31 -4.79 -12.03
C ILE A 157 -0.85 -5.93 -11.10
N ASP A 158 -0.06 -5.59 -10.08
CA ASP A 158 0.35 -6.53 -9.04
C ASP A 158 -0.85 -6.86 -8.15
N ALA A 159 -1.52 -7.98 -8.47
CA ALA A 159 -2.70 -8.42 -7.76
C ALA A 159 -2.42 -8.84 -6.32
N GLU A 160 -1.23 -9.35 -6.03
CA GLU A 160 -0.86 -9.77 -4.68
C GLU A 160 -0.69 -8.55 -3.76
N ALA A 161 0.02 -7.53 -4.23
CA ALA A 161 0.15 -6.27 -3.52
C ALA A 161 -1.21 -5.57 -3.36
N ALA A 162 -2.02 -5.53 -4.41
CA ALA A 162 -3.34 -4.88 -4.42
C ALA A 162 -4.32 -5.52 -3.43
N VAL A 163 -4.39 -6.86 -3.37
CA VAL A 163 -5.28 -7.59 -2.45
C VAL A 163 -4.85 -7.42 -0.98
N ARG A 164 -3.55 -7.22 -0.73
CA ARG A 164 -3.01 -7.00 0.63
C ARG A 164 -3.31 -5.60 1.19
N THR A 165 -3.85 -4.68 0.40
CA THR A 165 -4.29 -3.35 0.85
C THR A 165 -5.76 -3.10 0.56
N ARG A 166 -6.49 -2.58 1.55
CA ARG A 166 -7.88 -2.11 1.34
C ARG A 166 -7.93 -0.74 0.66
N SER A 167 -6.80 -0.06 0.55
CA SER A 167 -6.69 1.29 -0.02
C SER A 167 -6.83 1.27 -1.54
N ILE A 168 -6.78 0.10 -2.20
CA ILE A 168 -6.92 -0.03 -3.67
C ILE A 168 -8.24 0.54 -4.20
N ILE A 169 -9.32 0.51 -3.41
CA ILE A 169 -10.62 1.07 -3.78
C ILE A 169 -10.54 2.57 -4.11
N MET A 170 -9.56 3.27 -3.55
CA MET A 170 -9.30 4.69 -3.81
C MET A 170 -8.81 4.99 -5.22
N PHE A 171 -8.39 3.98 -5.99
CA PHE A 171 -8.00 4.16 -7.38
C PHE A 171 -9.24 4.37 -8.28
N LEU A 172 -10.44 3.99 -7.84
CA LEU A 172 -11.67 4.20 -8.61
C LEU A 172 -11.87 5.68 -8.98
N GLY A 173 -11.71 6.60 -8.03
CA GLY A 173 -11.86 8.04 -8.20
C GLY A 173 -10.98 8.64 -9.30
N PRO A 174 -9.65 8.46 -9.28
CA PRO A 174 -8.78 8.97 -10.34
C PRO A 174 -8.88 8.18 -11.65
N LEU A 175 -9.04 6.85 -11.60
CA LEU A 175 -9.06 6.02 -12.81
C LEU A 175 -10.32 6.21 -13.66
N LEU A 176 -11.46 6.59 -13.06
CA LEU A 176 -12.68 6.88 -13.83
C LEU A 176 -12.48 8.01 -14.86
N HIS A 177 -11.49 8.88 -14.64
CA HIS A 177 -11.13 9.97 -15.56
C HIS A 177 -10.12 9.57 -16.64
N ARG A 178 -9.50 8.40 -16.51
CA ARG A 178 -8.45 7.91 -17.43
C ARG A 178 -8.96 6.83 -18.38
N MET A 179 -9.91 6.01 -17.94
CA MET A 179 -10.36 4.82 -18.67
C MET A 179 -11.87 4.66 -18.58
N GLU A 180 -12.50 4.16 -19.65
CA GLU A 180 -13.94 3.86 -19.66
C GLU A 180 -14.26 2.51 -19.01
N ARG A 181 -13.27 1.59 -19.01
CA ARG A 181 -13.38 0.26 -18.41
C ARG A 181 -12.05 -0.13 -17.80
N PHE A 182 -12.07 -0.65 -16.58
CA PHE A 182 -10.87 -1.16 -15.90
C PHE A 182 -11.26 -2.14 -14.79
N ARG A 183 -10.29 -2.93 -14.33
CA ARG A 183 -10.45 -3.90 -13.26
C ARG A 183 -9.45 -3.64 -12.14
N LEU A 184 -9.90 -3.73 -10.88
CA LEU A 184 -9.03 -3.62 -9.70
C LEU A 184 -9.14 -4.89 -8.85
N PRO A 185 -8.04 -5.57 -8.52
CA PRO A 185 -8.05 -6.69 -7.58
C PRO A 185 -8.55 -6.25 -6.20
N TYR A 186 -9.32 -7.10 -5.52
CA TYR A 186 -9.69 -6.88 -4.13
C TYR A 186 -9.69 -8.19 -3.33
N ALA A 187 -9.39 -8.08 -2.03
CA ALA A 187 -9.51 -9.22 -1.12
C ALA A 187 -10.98 -9.59 -0.93
N GLY A 188 -11.42 -10.69 -1.54
CA GLY A 188 -12.64 -11.37 -1.09
C GLY A 188 -12.50 -11.79 0.38
N GLY A 189 -13.58 -11.71 1.16
CA GLY A 189 -13.67 -12.39 2.47
C GLY A 189 -13.05 -11.68 3.69
N CYS A 190 -13.15 -10.35 3.81
CA CYS A 190 -12.79 -9.69 5.07
C CYS A 190 -13.87 -9.92 6.16
N ASP A 191 -13.67 -10.95 7.00
CA ASP A 191 -14.47 -11.26 8.21
C ASP A 191 -14.28 -10.25 9.37
N LEU A 192 -13.63 -9.11 9.13
CA LEU A 192 -13.52 -8.00 10.08
C LEU A 192 -14.49 -6.88 9.68
N GLY A 193 -15.78 -7.21 9.83
CA GLY A 193 -16.92 -6.32 9.56
C GLY A 193 -17.10 -6.06 8.06
N THR A 194 -18.27 -6.40 7.54
CA THR A 194 -18.77 -6.02 6.22
C THR A 194 -18.89 -4.50 6.10
N ARG A 195 -17.76 -3.77 6.10
CA ARG A 195 -17.73 -2.41 5.59
C ARG A 195 -18.05 -2.54 4.11
N THR A 196 -19.29 -2.18 3.78
CA THR A 196 -19.79 -2.27 2.43
C THR A 196 -18.97 -1.31 1.56
N ILE A 197 -18.63 -1.74 0.35
CA ILE A 197 -18.10 -0.84 -0.69
C ILE A 197 -19.19 0.11 -1.20
N GLU A 198 -20.44 -0.19 -0.86
CA GLU A 198 -21.64 0.50 -1.31
C GLU A 198 -21.59 2.03 -1.13
N PRO A 199 -21.10 2.61 -0.02
CA PRO A 199 -20.99 4.05 0.11
C PRO A 199 -20.10 4.69 -0.96
N HIS A 200 -18.99 4.03 -1.34
CA HIS A 200 -18.15 4.47 -2.46
C HIS A 200 -18.93 4.39 -3.77
N MET A 201 -19.65 3.31 -4.01
CA MET A 201 -20.43 3.12 -5.24
C MET A 201 -21.56 4.15 -5.38
N ILE A 202 -22.28 4.41 -4.30
CA ILE A 202 -23.35 5.43 -4.29
C ILE A 202 -22.78 6.82 -4.63
N ALA A 203 -21.60 7.16 -4.10
CA ALA A 203 -20.95 8.43 -4.40
C ALA A 203 -20.45 8.49 -5.85
N LEU A 204 -19.73 7.46 -6.31
CA LEU A 204 -19.07 7.45 -7.61
C LEU A 204 -20.03 7.25 -8.80
N ARG A 205 -21.17 6.57 -8.60
CA ARG A 205 -22.25 6.48 -9.62
C ARG A 205 -22.74 7.85 -10.08
N ARG A 206 -22.63 8.89 -9.24
CA ARG A 206 -22.99 10.26 -9.63
C ARG A 206 -22.05 10.87 -10.67
N PHE A 207 -20.88 10.28 -10.84
CA PHE A 207 -19.90 10.60 -11.87
C PHE A 207 -19.91 9.56 -13.00
N GLY A 208 -20.94 8.71 -13.08
CA GLY A 208 -21.09 7.69 -14.11
C GLY A 208 -20.34 6.39 -13.88
N LEU A 209 -19.68 6.23 -12.73
CA LEU A 209 -18.95 4.99 -12.42
C LEU A 209 -19.89 3.93 -11.86
N ASP A 210 -20.08 2.85 -12.61
CA ASP A 210 -20.68 1.62 -12.12
C ASP A 210 -19.61 0.57 -11.82
N VAL A 211 -19.78 -0.19 -10.75
CA VAL A 211 -18.80 -1.18 -10.30
C VAL A 211 -19.49 -2.45 -9.84
N ALA A 212 -19.15 -3.57 -10.46
CA ALA A 212 -19.51 -4.89 -10.00
C ALA A 212 -18.33 -5.53 -9.25
N ALA A 213 -18.56 -6.00 -8.02
CA ALA A 213 -17.55 -6.71 -7.24
C ALA A 213 -17.78 -8.23 -7.40
N THR A 214 -17.08 -8.84 -8.35
CA THR A 214 -17.20 -10.27 -8.68
C THR A 214 -15.83 -10.86 -8.97
N GLU A 215 -15.65 -12.16 -8.70
CA GLU A 215 -14.41 -12.89 -9.06
C GLU A 215 -13.13 -12.27 -8.47
N GLY A 216 -13.21 -11.68 -7.27
CA GLY A 216 -12.07 -11.03 -6.62
C GLY A 216 -11.62 -9.73 -7.28
N HIS A 217 -12.44 -9.15 -8.17
CA HIS A 217 -12.16 -7.89 -8.85
C HIS A 217 -13.34 -6.90 -8.78
N TYR A 218 -13.02 -5.61 -8.68
CA TYR A 218 -13.93 -4.54 -8.99
C TYR A 218 -13.90 -4.32 -10.50
N HIS A 219 -14.99 -4.65 -11.18
CA HIS A 219 -15.20 -4.40 -12.61
C HIS A 219 -15.85 -3.03 -12.76
N ALA A 220 -15.06 -2.04 -13.18
CA ALA A 220 -15.48 -0.66 -13.31
C ALA A 220 -15.86 -0.32 -14.76
N VAL A 221 -17.01 0.33 -14.94
CA VAL A 221 -17.47 0.90 -16.21
C VAL A 221 -17.89 2.34 -15.99
N VAL A 222 -17.45 3.25 -16.85
CA VAL A 222 -17.71 4.69 -16.74
C VAL A 222 -18.62 5.16 -17.87
N ASP A 223 -19.79 5.67 -17.52
CA ASP A 223 -20.66 6.42 -18.43
C ASP A 223 -20.32 7.92 -18.38
N ARG A 224 -19.65 8.41 -19.42
CA ARG A 224 -19.22 9.82 -19.54
C ARG A 224 -20.37 10.81 -19.74
N THR A 225 -21.59 10.33 -19.98
CA THR A 225 -22.78 11.19 -20.11
C THR A 225 -23.37 11.56 -18.76
N VAL A 226 -23.10 10.75 -17.72
CA VAL A 226 -23.58 11.00 -16.37
C VAL A 226 -22.72 12.07 -15.70
N ARG A 227 -23.39 13.07 -15.14
CA ARG A 227 -22.76 14.17 -14.39
C ARG A 227 -23.51 14.41 -13.09
N PRO A 228 -22.84 14.83 -12.01
CA PRO A 228 -23.52 15.23 -10.79
C PRO A 228 -24.43 16.44 -11.07
N ASP A 229 -25.74 16.24 -10.96
CA ASP A 229 -26.78 17.25 -11.17
C ASP A 229 -27.29 17.87 -9.86
N ARG A 230 -26.93 17.25 -8.73
CA ARG A 230 -27.38 17.61 -7.38
C ARG A 230 -26.30 17.26 -6.35
N PRO A 231 -26.40 17.79 -5.13
CA PRO A 231 -25.47 17.43 -4.06
C PRO A 231 -25.40 15.91 -3.83
N ILE A 232 -24.18 15.40 -3.69
CA ILE A 232 -23.89 14.02 -3.35
C ILE A 232 -23.89 13.90 -1.83
N VAL A 233 -24.87 13.19 -1.27
CA VAL A 233 -24.92 12.93 0.17
C VAL A 233 -24.27 11.58 0.44
N LEU A 234 -23.16 11.57 1.18
CA LEU A 234 -22.51 10.33 1.58
C LEU A 234 -23.38 9.61 2.62
N THR A 235 -23.70 8.35 2.36
CA THR A 235 -24.53 7.52 3.26
C THR A 235 -23.80 7.19 4.56
N GLU A 236 -22.48 7.10 4.49
CA GLU A 236 -21.58 6.94 5.64
C GLU A 236 -20.54 8.05 5.64
N ARG A 237 -20.23 8.58 6.83
CA ARG A 237 -19.16 9.55 7.00
C ARG A 237 -17.80 8.85 7.07
N GLY A 238 -17.43 8.16 6.00
CA GLY A 238 -16.15 7.47 5.85
C GLY A 238 -15.07 8.40 5.29
N ASP A 239 -13.86 8.31 5.84
CA ASP A 239 -12.68 9.05 5.35
C ASP A 239 -12.42 8.71 3.87
N THR A 240 -12.23 7.43 3.57
CA THR A 240 -11.96 6.95 2.20
C THR A 240 -13.11 7.23 1.24
N VAL A 241 -14.36 7.16 1.70
CA VAL A 241 -15.54 7.47 0.86
C VAL A 241 -15.51 8.94 0.44
N THR A 242 -15.21 9.82 1.39
CA THR A 242 -15.10 11.26 1.16
C THR A 242 -13.94 11.56 0.21
N GLU A 243 -12.78 10.96 0.46
CA GLU A 243 -11.60 11.12 -0.39
C GLU A 243 -11.87 10.64 -1.82
N ASN A 244 -12.52 9.49 -2.01
CA ASN A 244 -12.80 8.97 -3.36
C ASN A 244 -13.77 9.88 -4.14
N ALA A 245 -14.78 10.42 -3.44
CA ALA A 245 -15.69 11.42 -4.00
C ALA A 245 -14.97 12.74 -4.35
N LEU A 246 -14.00 13.17 -3.53
CA LEU A 246 -13.14 14.33 -3.82
C LEU A 246 -12.26 14.11 -5.05
N LEU A 247 -11.63 12.94 -5.17
CA LEU A 247 -10.82 12.58 -6.33
C LEU A 247 -11.64 12.57 -7.62
N ALA A 248 -12.88 12.05 -7.56
CA ALA A 248 -13.80 12.09 -8.68
C ALA A 248 -14.24 13.53 -9.02
N ALA A 249 -14.58 14.35 -8.02
CA ALA A 249 -15.01 15.73 -8.19
C ALA A 249 -13.89 16.64 -8.72
N ALA A 250 -12.64 16.41 -8.34
CA ALA A 250 -11.49 17.24 -8.71
C ALA A 250 -11.32 17.38 -10.22
N ARG A 251 -11.52 16.30 -10.97
CA ARG A 251 -11.38 16.24 -12.44
C ARG A 251 -12.69 16.45 -13.19
N HIS A 252 -13.80 16.66 -12.47
CA HIS A 252 -15.10 16.92 -13.07
C HIS A 252 -15.17 18.38 -13.55
N ASP A 253 -15.60 18.59 -14.79
CA ASP A 253 -15.81 19.94 -15.33
C ASP A 253 -17.14 20.51 -14.82
N GLY A 254 -17.08 21.11 -13.62
CA GLY A 254 -18.24 21.68 -12.95
C GLY A 254 -18.09 21.78 -11.42
N VAL A 255 -19.17 22.24 -10.79
CA VAL A 255 -19.25 22.36 -9.33
C VAL A 255 -19.93 21.14 -8.74
N THR A 256 -19.25 20.45 -7.82
CA THR A 256 -19.80 19.32 -7.08
C THR A 256 -19.95 19.69 -5.60
N VAL A 257 -21.13 19.48 -5.03
CA VAL A 257 -21.36 19.61 -3.58
C VAL A 257 -21.41 18.22 -2.95
N ILE A 258 -20.51 17.95 -2.01
CA ILE A 258 -20.46 16.71 -1.23
C ILE A 258 -20.94 17.02 0.19
N ARG A 259 -22.00 16.35 0.63
CA ARG A 259 -22.60 16.49 1.97
C ARG A 259 -22.35 15.25 2.81
N ASN A 260 -22.33 15.44 4.12
CA ASN A 260 -21.95 14.42 5.09
C ASN A 260 -20.50 13.91 4.87
N ALA A 261 -19.64 14.81 4.36
CA ALA A 261 -18.22 14.56 4.21
C ALA A 261 -17.55 14.34 5.57
N SER A 262 -16.51 13.50 5.60
CA SER A 262 -15.63 13.42 6.75
C SER A 262 -14.79 14.69 6.87
N SER A 263 -14.77 15.28 8.05
CA SER A 263 -13.98 16.47 8.39
C SER A 263 -12.57 16.11 8.90
N ASN A 264 -12.15 14.85 8.76
CA ASN A 264 -10.92 14.35 9.35
C ASN A 264 -9.66 14.88 8.62
N TYR A 265 -8.51 14.86 9.30
CA TYR A 265 -7.30 15.56 8.83
C TYR A 265 -6.76 15.05 7.49
N MET A 266 -6.89 13.75 7.18
CA MET A 266 -6.44 13.19 5.89
C MET A 266 -7.29 13.68 4.71
N VAL A 267 -8.59 13.92 4.94
CA VAL A 267 -9.48 14.53 3.94
C VAL A 267 -9.06 15.98 3.70
N GLN A 268 -8.75 16.72 4.75
CA GLN A 268 -8.27 18.10 4.64
C GLN A 268 -6.93 18.17 3.90
N ASP A 269 -5.98 17.29 4.22
CA ASP A 269 -4.70 17.19 3.50
C ASP A 269 -4.91 16.90 2.01
N LEU A 270 -5.86 16.03 1.66
CA LEU A 270 -6.24 15.81 0.27
C LEU A 270 -6.83 17.07 -0.38
N CYS A 271 -7.72 17.80 0.30
CA CYS A 271 -8.24 19.06 -0.23
C CYS A 271 -7.11 20.05 -0.53
N PHE A 272 -6.15 20.24 0.39
CA PHE A 272 -5.02 21.14 0.16
C PHE A 272 -4.09 20.66 -0.96
N PHE A 273 -3.93 19.35 -1.13
CA PHE A 273 -3.22 18.80 -2.27
C PHE A 273 -3.94 19.12 -3.60
N LEU A 274 -5.27 18.98 -3.64
CA LEU A 274 -6.07 19.33 -4.81
C LEU A 274 -6.01 20.84 -5.10
N GLU A 275 -5.98 21.69 -4.07
CA GLU A 275 -5.76 23.14 -4.23
C GLU A 275 -4.39 23.46 -4.82
N ALA A 276 -3.34 22.74 -4.41
CA ALA A 276 -2.02 22.87 -5.02
C ALA A 276 -1.98 22.45 -6.50
N LEU A 277 -2.97 21.66 -6.93
CA LEU A 277 -3.18 21.25 -8.32
C LEU A 277 -4.14 22.18 -9.09
N GLY A 278 -4.64 23.25 -8.45
CA GLY A 278 -5.51 24.27 -9.05
C GLY A 278 -7.01 24.06 -8.82
N VAL A 279 -7.43 22.96 -8.20
CA VAL A 279 -8.83 22.70 -7.87
C VAL A 279 -9.23 23.57 -6.68
N ARG A 280 -10.35 24.31 -6.77
CA ARG A 280 -10.83 25.09 -5.62
C ARG A 280 -11.75 24.25 -4.76
N VAL A 281 -11.48 24.16 -3.45
CA VAL A 281 -12.31 23.41 -2.49
C VAL A 281 -12.78 24.33 -1.36
N GLU A 282 -14.09 24.46 -1.21
CA GLU A 282 -14.70 25.23 -0.12
C GLU A 282 -15.23 24.32 0.98
N GLY A 283 -15.25 24.83 2.22
CA GLY A 283 -15.77 24.09 3.37
C GLY A 283 -14.80 23.03 3.92
N ILE A 284 -13.50 23.12 3.61
CA ILE A 284 -12.46 22.22 4.13
C ILE A 284 -12.56 22.12 5.67
N GLY A 285 -12.57 20.89 6.18
CA GLY A 285 -12.74 20.62 7.62
C GLY A 285 -14.18 20.69 8.13
N THR A 286 -15.16 20.92 7.25
CA THR A 286 -16.59 20.83 7.57
C THR A 286 -17.21 19.56 6.97
N THR A 287 -18.51 19.36 7.20
CA THR A 287 -19.26 18.21 6.67
C THR A 287 -19.87 18.47 5.29
N THR A 288 -19.67 19.67 4.72
CA THR A 288 -20.13 20.02 3.37
C THR A 288 -18.98 20.63 2.60
N LEU A 289 -18.57 19.97 1.53
CA LEU A 289 -17.50 20.40 0.64
C LEU A 289 -18.10 20.84 -0.69
N THR A 290 -17.69 22.00 -1.20
CA THR A 290 -18.02 22.44 -2.55
C THR A 290 -16.74 22.44 -3.37
N VAL A 291 -16.66 21.55 -4.35
CA VAL A 291 -15.49 21.32 -5.19
C VAL A 291 -15.75 21.93 -6.56
N HIS A 292 -14.93 22.88 -6.96
CA HIS A 292 -14.91 23.43 -8.30
C HIS A 292 -13.84 22.67 -9.09
N GLY A 293 -14.26 21.60 -9.75
CA GLY A 293 -13.36 20.70 -10.46
C GLY A 293 -12.87 21.30 -11.77
N MET A 294 -11.84 20.67 -12.34
CA MET A 294 -11.22 21.09 -13.60
C MET A 294 -11.04 19.90 -14.55
N PRO A 295 -11.29 20.07 -15.86
CA PRO A 295 -11.16 18.98 -16.83
C PRO A 295 -9.71 18.49 -17.00
N VAL A 296 -8.71 19.27 -16.59
CA VAL A 296 -7.27 18.96 -16.69
C VAL A 296 -6.56 19.31 -15.38
N ILE A 297 -5.72 18.39 -14.91
CA ILE A 297 -4.83 18.50 -13.76
C ILE A 297 -3.46 17.98 -14.17
#